data_AF-A0A399EXS9-F1
#
_entry.id   AF-A0A399EXS9-F1
#
_cell.length_a   1.000
_cell.length_b   1.000
_cell.length_c   1.000
_cell.angle_alpha   90.00
_cell.angle_beta   90.00
_cell.angle_gamma   90.00
#
_symmetry.space_group_name_H-M   'P 1'
#
loop_
_entity.id
_entity.type
_entity.pdbx_description
1 polymer ?
#
loop_
_entity_poly.entity_id
_entity_poly.type
_entity_poly.pdbx_seq_one_letter_code
_entity_poly.pdbx_strand_id
1 'polypeptide(L)'
;MSSSPLELLEELEYLLSHRHPAGPGTHVHGTGIEVREARKALEHIREALSRGTDPAPAIARARRAAISLHLNEPHRFSHVLNQLEQTLAGGVEKAS
;
A
#
# COMPACT_ATOMS: atom_id res chain seq x y z
N MET A 1 18.64 4.89 6.34
CA MET A 1 18.42 3.43 6.23
C MET A 1 17.38 3.23 5.13
N SER A 2 17.65 2.38 4.13
CA SER A 2 16.66 2.07 3.10
C SER A 2 15.68 1.07 3.69
N SER A 3 14.39 1.41 3.74
CA SER A 3 13.34 0.44 4.09
C SER A 3 13.26 -0.63 2.99
N SER A 4 13.08 -1.88 3.38
CA SER A 4 12.84 -2.98 2.46
C SER A 4 11.42 -2.91 1.87
N PRO A 5 11.17 -3.51 0.68
CA PRO A 5 9.83 -3.56 0.11
C PRO A 5 8.76 -4.17 1.05
N LEU A 6 9.15 -5.14 1.89
CA LEU A 6 8.23 -5.78 2.84
C LEU A 6 7.85 -4.85 3.99
N GLU A 7 8.81 -4.12 4.57
CA GLU A 7 8.52 -3.13 5.62
C GLU A 7 7.61 -2.01 5.11
N LEU A 8 7.79 -1.57 3.86
CA LEU A 8 6.92 -0.58 3.22
C LEU A 8 5.50 -1.12 3.01
N LEU A 9 5.35 -2.41 2.69
CA LEU A 9 4.03 -3.05 2.59
C LEU A 9 3.33 -3.17 3.95
N GLU A 10 4.05 -3.56 4.99
CA GLU A 10 3.51 -3.63 6.36
C GLU A 10 3.03 -2.26 6.86
N GLU A 11 3.77 -1.21 6.55
CA GLU A 11 3.38 0.16 6.85
C GLU A 11 2.11 0.58 6.09
N LEU A 12 1.98 0.24 4.81
CA LEU A 12 0.75 0.50 4.04
C LEU A 12 -0.46 -0.25 4.63
N GLU A 13 -0.28 -1.50 5.04
CA GLU A 13 -1.32 -2.30 5.71
C GLU A 13 -1.71 -1.70 7.07
N TYR A 14 -0.73 -1.20 7.82
CA TYR A 14 -0.96 -0.50 9.08
C TYR A 14 -1.78 0.78 8.86
N LEU A 15 -1.43 1.60 7.87
CA LEU A 15 -2.14 2.84 7.53
C LEU A 15 -3.57 2.58 7.03
N LEU A 16 -3.84 1.44 6.40
CA LEU A 16 -5.20 0.97 6.04
C LEU A 16 -5.96 0.37 7.24
N SER A 17 -5.27 -0.01 8.30
CA SER A 17 -5.85 -0.65 9.49
C SER A 17 -6.00 0.32 10.67
N HIS A 18 -5.32 1.47 10.62
CA HIS A 18 -5.33 2.45 11.70
C HIS A 18 -6.73 3.02 11.88
N ARG A 19 -7.44 2.52 12.90
CA ARG A 19 -8.66 3.13 13.41
C ARG A 19 -8.26 4.43 14.10
N HIS A 20 -8.96 5.52 13.79
CA HIS A 20 -8.68 6.82 14.39
C HIS A 20 -8.75 6.70 15.94
N PRO A 21 -7.78 7.24 16.71
CA PRO A 21 -7.76 7.09 18.17
C PRO A 21 -8.91 7.79 18.90
N ALA A 22 -9.70 8.64 18.21
CA ALA A 22 -10.93 9.19 18.77
C ALA A 22 -12.10 8.19 18.70
N GLY A 23 -12.13 7.26 19.66
CA GLY A 23 -13.34 6.57 20.13
C GLY A 23 -14.02 5.56 19.19
N PRO A 24 -14.94 4.74 19.74
CA PRO A 24 -15.74 3.80 18.95
C PRO A 24 -16.71 4.60 18.06
N GLY A 25 -16.36 4.80 16.79
CA GLY A 25 -17.25 5.47 15.83
C GLY A 25 -16.57 6.15 14.64
N THR A 26 -15.25 6.30 14.63
CA THR A 26 -14.58 6.93 13.47
C THR A 26 -14.16 5.85 12.48
N HIS A 27 -15.13 5.40 11.67
CA HIS A 27 -14.90 4.52 10.54
C HIS A 27 -14.00 5.25 9.53
N VAL A 28 -13.03 4.53 8.95
CA VAL A 28 -12.40 4.94 7.69
C VAL A 28 -13.55 5.27 6.73
N HIS A 29 -13.73 6.55 6.37
CA HIS A 29 -14.84 7.03 5.55
C HIS A 29 -14.58 6.73 4.07
N GLY A 30 -14.08 5.54 3.75
CA GLY A 30 -14.18 4.96 2.41
C GLY A 30 -15.34 3.98 2.45
N THR A 31 -16.16 3.93 1.40
CA THR A 31 -17.08 2.80 1.21
C THR A 31 -16.26 1.52 1.46
N GLY A 32 -16.76 0.56 2.25
CA GLY A 32 -15.95 -0.59 2.68
C GLY A 32 -15.37 -1.43 1.52
N ILE A 33 -15.75 -1.13 0.28
CA ILE A 33 -15.25 -1.69 -0.96
C ILE A 33 -13.83 -1.19 -1.27
N GLU A 34 -13.57 0.11 -1.23
CA GLU A 34 -12.27 0.70 -1.60
C GLU A 34 -11.17 0.25 -0.64
N VAL A 35 -11.48 0.12 0.65
CA VAL A 35 -10.55 -0.40 1.65
C VAL A 35 -10.23 -1.88 1.37
N ARG A 36 -11.24 -2.66 0.97
CA ARG A 36 -11.05 -4.06 0.57
C ARG A 36 -10.20 -4.17 -0.69
N GLU A 37 -10.45 -3.34 -1.69
CA GLU A 37 -9.67 -3.30 -2.93
C GLU A 37 -8.22 -2.87 -2.69
N ALA A 38 -7.98 -1.88 -1.82
CA ALA A 38 -6.62 -1.48 -1.45
C ALA A 38 -5.88 -2.62 -0.73
N ARG A 39 -6.52 -3.29 0.25
CA ARG A 39 -5.94 -4.46 0.93
C ARG A 39 -5.61 -5.59 -0.04
N LYS A 40 -6.55 -5.92 -0.93
CA LYS A 40 -6.36 -6.94 -1.96
C LYS A 40 -5.21 -6.58 -2.91
N ALA A 41 -5.06 -5.30 -3.24
CA ALA A 41 -3.93 -4.85 -4.05
C ALA A 41 -2.59 -5.03 -3.31
N LEU A 42 -2.51 -4.70 -2.01
CA LEU A 42 -1.30 -4.94 -1.21
C LEU A 42 -0.95 -6.43 -1.09
N GLU A 43 -1.96 -7.29 -0.90
CA GLU A 43 -1.78 -8.74 -0.86
C GLU A 43 -1.21 -9.26 -2.19
N HIS A 44 -1.74 -8.82 -3.33
CA HIS A 44 -1.17 -9.18 -4.64
C HIS A 44 0.27 -8.68 -4.84
N ILE A 45 0.66 -7.52 -4.28
CA ILE A 45 2.06 -7.08 -4.33
C ILE A 45 2.94 -8.05 -3.53
N ARG A 46 2.50 -8.44 -2.32
CA ARG A 46 3.22 -9.42 -1.49
C ARG A 46 3.36 -10.77 -2.18
N GLU A 47 2.30 -11.26 -2.80
CA GLU A 47 2.32 -12.50 -3.59
C GLU A 47 3.28 -12.39 -4.78
N ALA A 48 3.25 -11.28 -5.51
CA ALA A 48 4.13 -11.06 -6.66
C ALA A 48 5.60 -11.08 -6.24
N LEU A 49 5.93 -10.40 -5.13
CA LEU A 49 7.25 -10.43 -4.53
C LEU A 49 7.69 -11.85 -4.13
N SER A 50 6.80 -12.60 -3.45
CA SER A 50 7.09 -13.97 -3.04
C SER A 50 7.28 -14.93 -4.22
N ARG A 51 6.61 -14.68 -5.34
CA ARG A 51 6.68 -15.52 -6.55
C ARG A 51 7.74 -15.05 -7.54
N GLY A 52 8.40 -13.92 -7.29
CA GLY A 52 9.34 -13.30 -8.23
C GLY A 52 8.69 -12.81 -9.53
N THR A 53 7.39 -12.47 -9.50
CA THR A 53 6.65 -11.94 -10.65
C THR A 53 6.53 -10.42 -10.58
N ASP A 54 6.18 -9.79 -11.70
CA ASP A 54 6.04 -8.32 -11.78
C ASP A 54 4.94 -7.78 -10.83
N PRO A 55 5.28 -6.95 -9.83
CA PRO A 55 4.31 -6.34 -8.92
C PRO A 55 3.63 -5.08 -9.49
N ALA A 56 4.09 -4.52 -10.62
CA ALA A 56 3.61 -3.24 -11.14
C ALA A 56 2.08 -3.17 -11.35
N PRO A 57 1.40 -4.22 -11.88
CA PRO A 57 -0.06 -4.20 -12.01
C PRO A 57 -0.79 -4.07 -10.66
N ALA A 58 -0.25 -4.65 -9.60
CA ALA A 58 -0.82 -4.60 -8.27
C ALA A 58 -0.58 -3.22 -7.60
N ILE A 59 0.58 -2.60 -7.83
CA ILE A 59 0.87 -1.22 -7.39
C ILE A 59 -0.09 -0.23 -8.03
N ALA A 60 -0.32 -0.35 -9.35
CA ALA A 60 -1.26 0.53 -10.06
C ALA A 60 -2.69 0.42 -9.50
N ARG A 61 -3.12 -0.79 -9.12
CA ARG A 61 -4.41 -1.02 -8.44
C ARG A 61 -4.43 -0.39 -7.05
N ALA A 62 -3.38 -0.55 -6.26
CA ALA A 62 -3.28 0.05 -4.92
C ALA A 62 -3.37 1.58 -5.00
N ARG A 63 -2.65 2.20 -5.96
CA ARG A 63 -2.71 3.65 -6.21
C ARG A 63 -4.11 4.10 -6.58
N ARG A 64 -4.78 3.39 -7.50
CA ARG A 64 -6.15 3.73 -7.91
C ARG A 64 -7.14 3.61 -6.76
N ALA A 65 -7.05 2.53 -5.97
CA ALA A 65 -7.91 2.34 -4.80
C ALA A 65 -7.68 3.45 -3.76
N ALA A 66 -6.43 3.86 -3.55
CA ALA A 66 -6.06 4.89 -2.58
C ALA A 66 -6.58 6.30 -2.93
N ILE A 67 -6.75 6.65 -4.21
CA ILE A 67 -7.30 7.95 -4.62
C ILE A 67 -8.71 8.17 -4.04
N SER A 68 -9.50 7.11 -3.95
CA SER A 68 -10.88 7.17 -3.47
C SER A 68 -11.00 6.95 -1.96
N LEU A 69 -9.89 6.77 -1.24
CA LEU A 69 -9.90 6.49 0.20
C LEU A 69 -9.75 7.76 1.04
N HIS A 70 -10.67 7.95 1.98
CA HIS A 70 -10.49 8.88 3.08
C HIS A 70 -9.69 8.21 4.20
N LEU A 71 -8.37 8.22 4.05
CA LEU A 71 -7.42 7.73 5.04
C LEU A 71 -7.21 8.76 6.15
N ASN A 72 -6.82 8.30 7.35
CA ASN A 72 -6.40 9.18 8.45
C ASN A 72 -5.11 9.93 8.10
N GLU A 73 -4.17 9.25 7.44
CA GLU A 73 -2.88 9.81 7.02
C GLU A 73 -2.66 9.63 5.50
N PRO A 74 -3.44 10.32 4.64
CA PRO A 74 -3.43 10.10 3.19
C PRO A 74 -2.09 10.49 2.53
N HIS A 75 -1.43 11.52 3.06
CA HIS A 75 -0.10 11.96 2.61
C HIS A 75 0.98 10.93 2.93
N ARG A 76 0.93 10.34 4.14
CA ARG A 76 1.87 9.29 4.56
C ARG A 76 1.68 8.02 3.75
N PHE A 77 0.43 7.59 3.55
CA PHE A 77 0.12 6.45 2.67
C PHE A 77 0.66 6.65 1.26
N SER A 78 0.42 7.83 0.67
CA SER A 78 0.92 8.16 -0.67
C SER A 78 2.44 8.19 -0.74
N HIS A 79 3.10 8.69 0.31
CA HIS A 79 4.56 8.70 0.40
C HIS A 79 5.14 7.28 0.45
N VAL A 80 4.63 6.42 1.32
CA VAL A 80 5.09 5.04 1.48
C VAL A 80 4.84 4.22 0.20
N LEU A 81 3.69 4.43 -0.47
CA LEU A 81 3.39 3.78 -1.75
C LEU A 81 4.39 4.20 -2.84
N ASN A 82 4.76 5.48 -2.89
CA ASN A 82 5.79 5.97 -3.80
C ASN A 82 7.17 5.35 -3.50
N GLN A 83 7.53 5.25 -2.22
CA GLN A 83 8.79 4.63 -1.80
C GLN A 83 8.84 3.15 -2.20
N LEU A 84 7.72 2.43 -2.05
CA LEU A 84 7.60 1.05 -2.47
C LEU A 84 7.81 0.94 -3.99
N GLU A 85 7.13 1.77 -4.79
CA GLU A 85 7.27 1.78 -6.24
C GLU A 85 8.71 2.07 -6.69
N GLN A 86 9.38 3.06 -6.09
CA GLN A 86 10.78 3.38 -6.38
C GLN A 86 11.74 2.25 -5.99
N THR A 87 11.50 1.61 -4.85
CA THR A 87 12.35 0.51 -4.37
C THR A 87 12.24 -0.70 -5.28
N LEU A 88 11.03 -0.98 -5.78
CA LEU A 88 10.78 -2.08 -6.71
C LEU A 88 11.37 -1.78 -8.10
N ALA A 89 11.22 -0.56 -8.61
CA ALA A 89 11.84 -0.16 -9.88
C ALA A 89 13.38 -0.18 -9.81
N GLY A 90 13.97 0.36 -8.74
CA GLY A 90 15.43 0.38 -8.55
C GLY A 90 16.03 -0.99 -8.21
N GLY A 91 15.21 -1.95 -7.75
CA GLY A 91 15.60 -3.35 -7.56
C GLY A 91 15.72 -4.11 -8.89
N VAL A 92 14.86 -3.78 -9.87
CA VAL A 92 14.91 -4.35 -11.23
C VAL A 92 16.14 -3.88 -12.00
N GLU A 93 16.52 -2.59 -11.86
CA GLU A 93 17.70 -2.03 -12.52
C GLU A 93 19.04 -2.60 -12.00
N LYS A 94 19.08 -3.16 -10.79
CA LYS A 94 20.31 -3.80 -10.25
C LYS A 94 20.44 -5.28 -10.57
N ALA A 95 19.37 -5.90 -11.08
CA ALA A 95 19.32 -7.30 -11.48
C ALA A 95 19.50 -7.50 -13.01
N SER A 96 19.66 -6.40 -13.76
CA SER A 96 19.97 -6.36 -15.19
C SER A 96 21.43 -5.94 -15.39
#